data_AF-A0A534FQU7-F1
#
_entry.id   AF-A0A534FQU7-F1
#
_cell.length_a   1.000
_cell.length_b   1.000
_cell.length_c   1.000
_cell.angle_alpha   90.00
_cell.angle_beta   90.00
_cell.angle_gamma   90.00
#
_symmetry.space_group_name_H-M   'P 1'
#
loop_
_entity.id
_entity.type
_entity.pdbx_description
1 polymer ?
#
loop_
_entity_poly.entity_id
_entity_poly.type
_entity_poly.pdbx_seq_one_letter_code
_entity_poly.pdbx_strand_id
1 'polypeptide(L)'
;MRRRTFCAGGLAALGAASIPFHRALAADGGADIPAVGLDGRELTLKSADIQDLRAGLRGELITVAHPDYASARRLWNPAFDRHPSLIVRCAGAADVRRAVSFSGARGLLTAVRAGGHSVSG
;
A
#
# COMPACT_ATOMS: atom_id res chain seq x y z
N MET A 1 7.76 -58.81 13.50
CA MET A 1 7.02 -59.01 14.78
C MET A 1 7.56 -57.96 15.76
N ARG A 2 6.86 -57.08 16.49
CA ARG A 2 5.48 -56.88 16.97
C ARG A 2 5.27 -55.35 17.07
N ARG A 3 4.42 -54.72 16.24
CA ARG A 3 3.18 -54.00 16.63
C ARG A 3 2.83 -54.12 18.12
N ARG A 4 2.57 -53.02 18.86
CA ARG A 4 1.38 -52.65 19.71
C ARG A 4 1.57 -51.22 20.30
N THR A 5 0.68 -50.24 20.01
CA THR A 5 -0.36 -49.61 20.90
C THR A 5 0.18 -48.48 21.80
N PHE A 6 -0.49 -47.35 22.12
CA PHE A 6 -1.83 -46.80 21.86
C PHE A 6 -1.81 -45.29 22.19
N CYS A 7 -2.92 -44.62 21.85
CA CYS A 7 -3.26 -43.20 21.85
C CYS A 7 -2.96 -42.36 23.12
N ALA A 8 -2.51 -41.12 22.89
CA ALA A 8 -2.79 -39.91 23.67
C ALA A 8 -2.28 -38.73 22.82
N GLY A 9 -2.94 -37.60 22.58
CA GLY A 9 -4.23 -37.06 22.95
C GLY A 9 -4.34 -35.67 22.30
N GLY A 10 -5.52 -35.06 22.34
CA GLY A 10 -5.70 -33.63 22.08
C GLY A 10 -6.27 -33.28 20.70
N LEU A 11 -7.61 -33.27 20.60
CA LEU A 11 -8.29 -32.24 19.81
C LEU A 11 -7.91 -30.87 20.38
N ALA A 12 -7.41 -29.96 19.55
CA ALA A 12 -7.43 -28.53 19.84
C ALA A 12 -8.01 -27.79 18.63
N ALA A 13 -8.99 -26.96 18.93
CA ALA A 13 -10.00 -26.46 18.03
C ALA A 13 -9.47 -25.48 16.97
N LEU A 14 -10.21 -25.45 15.85
CA LEU A 14 -10.16 -24.45 14.80
C LEU A 14 -10.38 -23.04 15.37
N GLY A 15 -9.29 -22.32 15.57
CA GLY A 15 -9.29 -20.87 15.75
C GLY A 15 -8.99 -20.20 14.41
N ALA A 16 -9.88 -20.30 13.44
CA ALA A 16 -9.87 -19.41 12.29
C ALA A 16 -10.28 -18.01 12.79
N ALA A 17 -9.34 -17.30 13.38
CA ALA A 17 -9.44 -15.86 13.54
C ALA A 17 -9.28 -15.27 12.13
N SER A 18 -10.34 -15.34 11.34
CA SER A 18 -10.55 -14.48 10.19
C SER A 18 -10.63 -13.06 10.74
N ILE A 19 -9.48 -12.42 10.95
CA ILE A 19 -9.37 -10.97 11.10
C ILE A 19 -9.98 -10.45 9.81
N PRO A 20 -11.20 -9.92 9.84
CA PRO A 20 -11.77 -9.39 8.63
C PRO A 20 -10.87 -8.21 8.27
N PHE A 21 -10.49 -8.12 7.00
CA PHE A 21 -9.65 -7.09 6.41
C PHE A 21 -10.41 -5.74 6.36
N HIS A 22 -10.99 -5.33 7.49
CA HIS A 22 -11.75 -4.10 7.59
C HIS A 22 -10.80 -2.99 8.06
N ARG A 23 -10.22 -2.37 7.04
CA ARG A 23 -10.30 -0.92 6.85
C ARG A 23 -10.01 -0.16 8.14
N ALA A 24 -8.72 -0.08 8.49
CA ALA A 24 -8.24 1.02 9.31
C ALA A 24 -8.51 2.31 8.54
N LEU A 25 -9.66 2.94 8.83
CA LEU A 25 -9.87 4.35 8.58
C LEU A 25 -8.93 5.08 9.55
N ALA A 26 -7.64 5.12 9.21
CA ALA A 26 -6.81 6.24 9.60
C ALA A 26 -7.37 7.44 8.83
N ALA A 27 -8.43 8.02 9.40
CA ALA A 27 -8.82 9.38 9.13
C ALA A 27 -7.76 10.27 9.79
N ASP A 28 -6.55 10.27 9.22
CA ASP A 28 -5.58 11.28 9.57
C ASP A 28 -6.15 12.60 9.06
N GLY A 29 -6.37 13.53 10.00
CA GLY A 29 -6.80 14.89 9.72
C GLY A 29 -6.03 15.41 8.53
N GLY A 30 -6.79 15.79 7.49
CA GLY A 30 -6.33 16.07 6.15
C GLY A 30 -5.30 17.19 6.10
N ALA A 31 -4.06 16.85 6.41
CA ALA A 31 -2.93 17.70 6.15
C ALA A 31 -2.59 17.62 4.66
N ASP A 32 -2.23 18.77 4.12
CA ASP A 32 -1.65 18.85 2.79
C ASP A 32 -0.33 18.07 2.77
N ILE A 33 -0.10 17.30 1.69
CA ILE A 33 1.07 16.43 1.57
C ILE A 33 2.03 17.02 0.53
N PRO A 34 3.32 17.25 0.86
CA PRO A 34 4.31 17.65 -0.12
C PRO A 34 4.58 16.51 -1.11
N ALA A 35 4.71 16.84 -2.38
CA ALA A 35 4.97 15.92 -3.48
C ALA A 35 5.94 16.53 -4.49
N VAL A 36 6.47 15.68 -5.37
CA VAL A 36 7.42 16.07 -6.41
C VAL A 36 6.78 15.87 -7.78
N GLY A 37 6.90 16.87 -8.64
CA GLY A 37 6.43 16.86 -10.02
C GLY A 37 7.39 16.12 -10.96
N LEU A 38 6.93 15.78 -12.15
CA LEU A 38 7.75 15.19 -13.22
C LEU A 38 8.90 16.11 -13.65
N ASP A 39 8.73 17.42 -13.48
CA ASP A 39 9.76 18.45 -13.71
C ASP A 39 10.74 18.61 -12.52
N GLY A 40 10.58 17.80 -11.47
CA GLY A 40 11.39 17.84 -10.25
C GLY A 40 11.00 18.95 -9.28
N ARG A 41 9.97 19.75 -9.57
CA ARG A 41 9.51 20.79 -8.64
C ARG A 41 8.71 20.21 -7.49
N GLU A 42 8.81 20.84 -6.34
CA GLU A 42 7.92 20.55 -5.23
C GLU A 42 6.53 21.15 -5.48
N LEU A 43 5.51 20.39 -5.14
CA LEU A 43 4.13 20.83 -5.13
C LEU A 43 3.41 20.28 -3.91
N THR A 44 2.27 20.88 -3.59
CA THR A 44 1.47 20.49 -2.43
C THR A 44 0.17 19.84 -2.86
N LEU A 45 -0.04 18.59 -2.44
CA LEU A 45 -1.29 17.88 -2.64
C LEU A 45 -2.28 18.27 -1.56
N LYS A 46 -3.44 18.78 -1.97
CA LYS A 46 -4.51 19.13 -1.05
C LYS A 46 -5.12 17.90 -0.42
N SER A 47 -5.42 17.98 0.86
CA SER A 47 -6.02 16.85 1.57
C SER A 47 -7.35 16.42 0.98
N ALA A 48 -8.18 17.36 0.51
CA ALA A 48 -9.44 17.05 -0.19
C ALA A 48 -9.20 16.16 -1.42
N ASP A 49 -8.21 16.49 -2.26
CA ASP A 49 -7.85 15.70 -3.45
C ASP A 49 -7.42 14.28 -3.09
N ILE A 50 -6.68 14.13 -1.99
CA ILE A 50 -6.19 12.84 -1.49
C ILE A 50 -7.36 12.01 -0.98
N GLN A 51 -8.33 12.63 -0.29
CA GLN A 51 -9.53 11.95 0.19
C GLN A 51 -10.44 11.54 -0.98
N ASP A 52 -10.58 12.37 -2.01
CA ASP A 52 -11.32 12.02 -3.23
C ASP A 52 -10.68 10.85 -3.97
N LEU A 53 -9.34 10.84 -4.08
CA LEU A 53 -8.60 9.71 -4.61
C LEU A 53 -8.87 8.45 -3.78
N ARG A 54 -8.75 8.54 -2.45
CA ARG A 54 -8.98 7.43 -1.52
C ARG A 54 -10.39 6.86 -1.66
N ALA A 55 -11.41 7.73 -1.70
CA ALA A 55 -12.80 7.33 -1.80
C ALA A 55 -13.13 6.63 -3.13
N GLY A 56 -12.41 6.98 -4.19
CA GLY A 56 -12.59 6.40 -5.52
C GLY A 56 -11.85 5.08 -5.78
N LEU A 57 -10.95 4.67 -4.89
CA LEU A 57 -10.16 3.44 -5.01
C LEU A 57 -10.88 2.25 -4.36
N ARG A 58 -10.79 1.08 -4.99
CA ARG A 58 -11.16 -0.20 -4.36
C ARG A 58 -10.02 -0.75 -3.52
N GLY A 59 -8.79 -0.54 -3.98
CA GLY A 59 -7.57 -0.85 -3.27
C GLY A 59 -7.23 0.17 -2.19
N GLU A 60 -5.95 0.25 -1.85
CA GLU A 60 -5.47 0.99 -0.69
C GLU A 60 -4.62 2.20 -1.10
N LEU A 61 -4.85 3.33 -0.44
CA LEU A 61 -4.00 4.53 -0.52
C LEU A 61 -3.18 4.66 0.77
N ILE A 62 -1.86 4.55 0.64
CA ILE A 62 -0.90 4.63 1.74
C ILE A 62 -0.19 5.98 1.65
N THR A 63 -0.23 6.75 2.73
CA THR A 63 0.46 8.04 2.88
C THR A 63 1.63 7.88 3.85
N VAL A 64 2.46 8.91 4.00
CA VAL A 64 3.59 8.90 4.96
C VAL A 64 3.14 8.64 6.41
N ALA A 65 1.92 9.04 6.78
CA ALA A 65 1.35 8.82 8.10
C ALA A 65 0.79 7.39 8.31
N HIS A 66 0.62 6.62 7.24
CA HIS A 66 0.04 5.29 7.31
C HIS A 66 0.99 4.30 8.00
N PRO A 67 0.51 3.41 8.89
CA PRO A 67 1.36 2.45 9.62
C PRO A 67 2.16 1.54 8.68
N ASP A 68 1.58 1.15 7.55
CA ASP A 68 2.25 0.31 6.55
C ASP A 68 3.18 1.06 5.60
N TYR A 69 3.37 2.38 5.75
CA TYR A 69 4.19 3.16 4.83
C TYR A 69 5.63 2.66 4.74
N ALA A 70 6.25 2.41 5.91
CA ALA A 70 7.63 1.96 5.99
C ALA A 70 7.84 0.60 5.32
N SER A 71 6.86 -0.31 5.40
CA SER A 71 6.93 -1.61 4.73
C SER A 71 6.60 -1.51 3.24
N ALA A 72 5.58 -0.71 2.88
CA ALA A 72 5.11 -0.55 1.51
C ALA A 72 6.13 0.10 0.56
N ARG A 73 6.94 1.05 1.06
CA ARG A 73 7.94 1.75 0.25
C ARG A 73 9.20 0.92 -0.04
N ARG A 74 9.49 -0.10 0.78
CA ARG A 74 10.73 -0.88 0.67
C ARG A 74 10.78 -1.65 -0.65
N LEU A 75 11.89 -1.48 -1.36
CA LEU A 75 12.23 -2.23 -2.57
C LEU A 75 13.08 -3.45 -2.20
N TRP A 76 13.17 -4.40 -3.14
CA TRP A 76 14.03 -5.56 -2.98
C TRP A 76 15.51 -5.16 -2.92
N ASN A 77 15.93 -4.21 -3.77
CA ASN A 77 17.28 -3.67 -3.76
C ASN A 77 17.40 -2.57 -2.69
N PRO A 78 18.14 -2.80 -1.58
CA PRO A 78 18.26 -1.83 -0.48
C PRO A 78 19.11 -0.61 -0.85
N ALA A 79 19.81 -0.63 -1.99
CA ALA A 79 20.55 0.54 -2.48
C ALA A 79 19.61 1.70 -2.86
N PHE A 80 18.32 1.44 -3.06
CA PHE A 80 17.31 2.43 -3.42
C PHE A 80 16.33 2.66 -2.27
N ASP A 81 16.56 3.74 -1.51
CA ASP A 81 15.69 4.15 -0.40
C ASP A 81 14.93 5.44 -0.77
N ARG A 82 13.74 5.29 -1.36
CA ARG A 82 12.90 6.43 -1.79
C ARG A 82 11.68 6.60 -0.87
N HIS A 83 11.23 7.84 -0.74
CA HIS A 83 10.15 8.26 0.15
C HIS A 83 9.01 8.88 -0.67
N PRO A 84 8.21 8.06 -1.39
CA PRO A 84 7.10 8.57 -2.18
C PRO A 84 6.01 9.19 -1.29
N SER A 85 5.44 10.31 -1.69
CA SER A 85 4.38 10.99 -0.94
C SER A 85 3.10 10.16 -0.82
N LEU A 86 2.77 9.40 -1.86
CA LEU A 86 1.60 8.52 -1.95
C LEU A 86 2.01 7.18 -2.56
N ILE A 87 1.44 6.09 -2.04
CA ILE A 87 1.54 4.75 -2.62
C ILE A 87 0.12 4.22 -2.84
N VAL A 88 -0.24 3.90 -4.08
CA VAL A 88 -1.54 3.30 -4.42
C VAL A 88 -1.36 1.81 -4.71
N ARG A 89 -1.90 0.96 -3.83
CA ARG A 89 -2.00 -0.48 -4.07
C ARG A 89 -3.30 -0.78 -4.80
N CYS A 90 -3.22 -0.83 -6.12
CA CYS A 90 -4.38 -1.03 -6.99
C CYS A 90 -4.94 -2.46 -6.83
N ALA A 91 -6.26 -2.58 -6.65
CA ALA A 91 -6.95 -3.88 -6.64
C ALA A 91 -7.43 -4.32 -8.03
N GLY A 92 -7.30 -3.46 -9.05
CA GLY A 92 -7.63 -3.79 -10.44
C GLY A 92 -7.45 -2.61 -11.40
N ALA A 93 -7.83 -2.81 -12.65
CA ALA A 93 -7.61 -1.84 -13.73
C ALA A 93 -8.29 -0.48 -13.50
N ALA A 94 -9.44 -0.45 -12.81
CA ALA A 94 -10.12 0.80 -12.47
C ALA A 94 -9.29 1.68 -11.53
N ASP A 95 -8.61 1.07 -10.54
CA ASP A 95 -7.73 1.78 -9.61
C ASP A 95 -6.48 2.29 -10.33
N VAL A 96 -5.90 1.47 -11.22
CA VAL A 96 -4.74 1.88 -12.05
C VAL A 96 -5.09 3.11 -12.87
N ARG A 97 -6.22 3.06 -13.60
CA ARG A 97 -6.68 4.21 -14.39
C ARG A 97 -6.85 5.45 -13.53
N ARG A 98 -7.48 5.32 -12.36
CA ARG A 98 -7.68 6.45 -11.44
C ARG A 98 -6.36 7.02 -10.94
N ALA A 99 -5.42 6.18 -10.51
CA ALA A 99 -4.12 6.61 -10.01
C ALA A 99 -3.30 7.33 -11.10
N VAL A 100 -3.28 6.77 -12.32
CA VAL A 100 -2.58 7.36 -13.46
C VAL A 100 -3.22 8.69 -13.87
N SER A 101 -4.56 8.77 -13.95
CA SER A 101 -5.25 10.02 -14.26
C SER A 101 -5.02 11.08 -13.16
N PHE A 102 -5.06 10.68 -11.89
CA PHE A 102 -4.79 11.58 -10.76
C PHE A 102 -3.38 12.18 -10.83
N SER A 103 -2.39 11.33 -11.12
CA SER A 103 -1.00 11.74 -11.29
C SER A 103 -0.82 12.64 -12.51
N GLY A 104 -1.33 12.25 -13.67
CA GLY A 104 -1.20 12.99 -14.92
C GLY A 104 -1.83 14.39 -14.85
N ALA A 105 -3.00 14.51 -14.22
CA ALA A 105 -3.67 15.79 -14.02
C ALA A 105 -2.88 16.77 -13.14
N ARG A 106 -1.95 16.26 -12.30
CA ARG A 106 -1.14 17.05 -11.36
C ARG A 106 0.35 17.04 -11.71
N GLY A 107 0.74 16.39 -12.80
CA GLY A 107 2.13 16.24 -13.23
C GLY A 107 3.03 15.56 -12.19
N LEU A 108 2.55 14.57 -11.44
CA LEU A 108 3.33 13.96 -10.35
C LEU A 108 4.44 13.03 -10.86
N LEU A 109 5.61 13.10 -10.23
CA LEU A 109 6.65 12.10 -10.43
C LEU A 109 6.11 10.72 -10.05
N THR A 110 6.09 9.81 -11.02
CA THR A 110 5.37 8.54 -10.88
C THR A 110 6.30 7.37 -11.14
N ALA A 111 6.26 6.39 -10.24
CA ALA A 111 6.88 5.08 -10.42
C ALA A 111 5.81 4.00 -10.46
N VAL A 112 6.00 2.98 -11.30
CA VAL A 112 5.10 1.81 -11.36
C VAL A 112 5.84 0.61 -10.77
N ARG A 113 5.18 -0.09 -9.85
CA ARG A 113 5.75 -1.26 -9.17
C ARG A 113 4.82 -2.46 -9.31
N ALA A 114 5.39 -3.57 -9.77
CA ALA A 114 4.77 -4.90 -9.69
C ALA A 114 5.52 -5.76 -8.65
N GLY A 115 6.28 -6.77 -9.07
CA GLY A 115 7.01 -7.67 -8.15
C GLY A 115 8.20 -7.05 -7.40
N GLY A 116 8.66 -5.86 -7.77
CA GLY A 116 9.72 -5.14 -7.05
C GLY A 116 11.16 -5.63 -7.29
N HIS A 117 11.41 -6.43 -8.33
CA HIS A 117 12.74 -6.98 -8.68
C HIS A 117 13.53 -6.10 -9.67
N SER A 118 13.25 -4.79 -9.71
CA SER A 118 14.04 -3.87 -10.53
C SER A 118 15.47 -3.80 -9.99
N VAL A 119 16.46 -4.11 -10.83
CA VAL A 119 17.88 -3.99 -10.46
C VAL A 119 18.26 -2.52 -10.27
N SER A 120 17.68 -1.63 -11.07
CA SER A 120 17.91 -0.19 -11.08
C SER A 120 17.01 0.62 -10.14
N GLY A 121 16.24 -0.05 -9.28
CA GLY A 121 15.20 0.58 -8.45
C GLY A 121 13.85 0.63 -9.16
#